data_AF-A0AAN4WFW5-F1
#
_entry.id   AF-A0AAN4WFW5-F1
#
_cell.length_a   1.000
_cell.length_b   1.000
_cell.length_c   1.000
_cell.angle_alpha   90.00
_cell.angle_beta   90.00
_cell.angle_gamma   90.00
#
_symmetry.space_group_name_H-M   'P 1'
#
loop_
_entity.id
_entity.type
_entity.pdbx_description
1 polymer ?
#
loop_
_entity_poly.entity_id
_entity_poly.type
_entity_poly.pdbx_seq_one_letter_code
_entity_poly.pdbx_strand_id
1 'polypeptide(L)' 'MNVKDIEIGNWYHISGDIDNGTKDGKPYTSHDEVTRRIKRVTDTHIICECDRKFLINDNLKLSIPAFRRTDMANS' A
#
# COMPACT_ATOMS: atom_id res chain seq x y z
N MET A 1 -9.37 -4.85 -3.36
CA MET A 1 -9.34 -5.74 -2.17
C MET A 1 -9.58 -4.91 -0.92
N ASN A 2 -10.02 -5.52 0.19
CA ASN A 2 -10.09 -4.82 1.46
C ASN A 2 -8.72 -4.83 2.15
N VAL A 3 -8.44 -3.81 2.97
CA VAL A 3 -7.21 -3.76 3.79
C VAL A 3 -7.13 -4.94 4.76
N LYS A 4 -8.29 -5.42 5.24
CA LYS A 4 -8.38 -6.59 6.12
C LYS A 4 -7.92 -7.90 5.46
N ASP A 5 -7.90 -7.94 4.13
CA ASP A 5 -7.51 -9.13 3.35
C ASP A 5 -6.01 -9.13 3.01
N ILE A 6 -5.24 -8.17 3.52
CA ILE A 6 -3.81 -8.06 3.27
C ILE A 6 -3.05 -9.13 4.06
N GLU A 7 -2.21 -9.88 3.35
CA GLU A 7 -1.24 -10.79 3.93
C GLU A 7 0.12 -10.09 4.04
N ILE A 8 0.63 -9.95 5.27
CA ILE A 8 1.94 -9.34 5.51
C ILE A 8 3.06 -10.16 4.86
N GLY A 9 4.02 -9.47 4.24
CA GLY A 9 5.15 -10.08 3.52
C GLY A 9 4.88 -10.32 2.03
N ASN A 10 3.62 -10.20 1.58
CA ASN A 10 3.25 -10.39 0.18
C ASN A 10 3.33 -9.10 -0.64
N TRP A 11 3.51 -9.28 -1.96
CA TRP A 11 3.55 -8.19 -2.94
C TRP A 11 2.14 -7.74 -3.32
N TYR A 12 1.92 -6.43 -3.28
CA TYR A 12 0.69 -5.77 -3.72
C TYR A 12 1.01 -4.62 -4.67
N HIS A 13 0.11 -4.36 -5.60
CA HIS A 13 0.06 -3.11 -6.34
C HIS A 13 -0.83 -2.13 -5.56
N ILE A 14 -0.26 -0.97 -5.21
CA ILE A 14 -0.79 0.01 -4.28
C ILE A 14 -0.76 1.37 -4.97
N SER A 15 -1.90 2.04 -5.05
CA SER A 15 -2.02 3.45 -5.43
C SER A 15 -2.74 4.18 -4.30
N GLY A 16 -2.28 5.37 -3.93
CA GLY A 16 -2.91 6.12 -2.85
C GLY A 16 -2.06 7.26 -2.33
N ASP A 17 -2.55 7.89 -1.28
CA ASP A 17 -1.86 8.99 -0.63
C ASP A 17 -0.79 8.46 0.33
N ILE A 18 0.41 8.99 0.25
CA ILE A 18 1.52 8.74 1.16
C ILE A 18 1.57 9.85 2.21
N ASP A 19 1.69 9.43 3.47
CA ASP A 19 2.05 10.28 4.60
C ASP A 19 3.57 10.50 4.64
N ASN A 20 4.01 11.69 4.24
CA ASN A 20 5.41 12.11 4.27
C ASN A 20 5.74 12.92 5.54
N GLY A 21 4.90 12.86 6.58
CA GLY A 21 5.07 13.63 7.80
C GLY A 21 4.70 15.09 7.62
N THR A 22 5.59 16.00 7.98
CA THR A 22 5.32 17.44 8.03
C THR A 22 6.31 18.21 7.18
N LYS A 23 5.82 19.17 6.39
CA LYS A 23 6.63 20.14 5.65
C LYS A 23 6.12 21.54 6.00
N ASP A 24 7.02 22.43 6.41
CA ASP A 24 6.68 23.81 6.83
C ASP A 24 5.59 23.88 7.92
N GLY A 25 5.64 22.94 8.87
CA GLY A 25 4.69 22.86 9.98
C GLY A 25 3.30 22.32 9.62
N LYS A 26 3.09 21.88 8.36
CA LYS A 26 1.82 21.31 7.90
C LYS A 26 1.98 19.85 7.46
N PRO A 27 0.97 18.99 7.68
CA PRO A 27 0.95 17.65 7.12
C PRO A 27 1.26 17.69 5.62
N TYR A 28 2.17 16.82 5.18
CA TYR A 28 2.59 16.75 3.80
C TYR A 28 2.22 15.38 3.23
N THR A 29 1.22 15.39 2.36
CA THR A 29 0.76 14.21 1.64
C THR A 29 1.07 14.33 0.16
N SER A 30 1.44 13.23 -0.48
CA SER A 30 1.58 13.13 -1.93
C SER A 30 0.89 11.87 -2.43
N HIS A 31 0.48 11.82 -3.69
CA HIS A 31 -0.02 10.59 -4.29
C HIS A 31 1.13 9.79 -4.92
N ASP A 32 1.12 8.46 -4.76
CA ASP A 32 2.10 7.56 -5.37
C ASP A 32 1.42 6.25 -5.82
N GLU A 33 2.05 5.55 -6.75
CA GLU A 33 1.59 4.25 -7.28
C GLU A 33 2.78 3.30 -7.44
N VAL A 34 2.77 2.21 -6.68
CA VAL A 34 3.91 1.30 -6.58
C VAL A 34 3.47 -0.15 -6.47
N THR A 35 4.38 -1.06 -6.83
CA THR A 35 4.26 -2.48 -6.49
C THR A 35 5.32 -2.83 -5.46
N ARG A 36 4.93 -3.20 -4.23
CA ARG A 36 5.85 -3.44 -3.09
C ARG A 36 5.33 -4.52 -2.16
N ARG A 37 6.22 -5.10 -1.35
CA ARG A 37 5.81 -5.93 -0.21
C ARG A 37 5.28 -5.06 0.92
N ILE A 38 4.20 -5.51 1.54
CA ILE A 38 3.65 -4.88 2.73
C ILE A 38 4.36 -5.46 3.96
N LYS A 39 4.95 -4.57 4.76
CA LYS A 39 5.69 -4.88 5.99
C LYS A 39 4.77 -4.87 7.21
N ARG A 40 3.81 -3.95 7.25
CA ARG A 40 2.85 -3.79 8.36
C ARG A 40 1.60 -3.06 7.89
N VAL A 41 0.47 -3.37 8.52
CA VAL A 41 -0.79 -2.62 8.39
C VAL A 41 -1.19 -2.11 9.77
N THR A 42 -1.67 -0.88 9.86
CA THR A 42 -2.26 -0.27 11.06
C THR A 42 -3.69 0.17 10.75
N ASP A 43 -4.38 0.75 11.73
CA ASP A 43 -5.72 1.30 11.52
C ASP A 43 -5.76 2.43 10.48
N THR A 44 -4.63 3.13 10.30
CA THR A 44 -4.53 4.34 9.48
C THR A 44 -3.59 4.20 8.28
N HIS A 45 -2.68 3.21 8.27
CA HIS A 45 -1.65 3.11 7.25
C HIS A 45 -1.35 1.69 6.78
N ILE A 46 -0.97 1.60 5.51
CA ILE A 46 -0.22 0.46 4.94
C ILE A 46 1.24 0.86 4.83
N ILE A 47 2.11 0.11 5.49
CA ILE A 47 3.55 0.37 5.54
C ILE A 47 4.25 -0.67 4.68
N CYS A 48 4.92 -0.19 3.64
CA CYS A 48 5.69 -1.03 2.73
C CYS A 48 7.07 -1.39 3.32
N GLU A 49 7.74 -2.39 2.76
CA GLU A 49 9.12 -2.75 3.13
C GLU A 49 10.12 -1.60 2.95
N CYS A 50 9.83 -0.68 2.03
CA CYS A 50 10.61 0.55 1.80
C CYS A 50 10.19 1.73 2.69
N ASP A 51 9.45 1.46 3.76
CA ASP A 51 8.93 2.40 4.74
C ASP A 51 7.98 3.50 4.21
N ARG A 52 7.60 3.47 2.91
CA ARG A 52 6.45 4.22 2.39
C ARG A 52 5.19 3.89 3.20
N LYS A 53 4.46 4.92 3.63
CA LYS A 53 3.27 4.81 4.47
C LYS A 53 2.06 5.34 3.70
N PHE A 54 1.31 4.44 3.08
CA PHE A 54 0.06 4.80 2.41
C PHE A 54 -1.04 4.98 3.46
N LEU A 55 -1.83 6.04 3.35
CA LEU A 55 -3.01 6.28 4.18
C LEU A 55 -4.14 5.33 3.79
N ILE A 56 -4.88 4.84 4.78
CA ILE A 56 -6.13 4.10 4.58
C ILE A 56 -7.26 5.13 4.50
N ASN A 57 -7.58 5.54 3.27
CA ASN A 57 -8.63 6.50 2.95
C ASN A 57 -9.28 6.15 1.60
N ASP A 58 -10.19 7.00 1.11
CA ASP A 58 -10.92 6.77 -0.14
C ASP A 58 -10.04 6.76 -1.40
N ASN A 59 -8.82 7.30 -1.33
CA ASN A 59 -7.88 7.30 -2.45
C ASN A 59 -7.06 6.00 -2.53
N LEU A 60 -7.13 5.13 -1.52
CA LEU A 60 -6.38 3.89 -1.48
C LEU A 60 -6.96 2.84 -2.44
N LYS A 61 -6.14 2.38 -3.37
CA LYS A 61 -6.42 1.29 -4.30
C LYS A 61 -5.40 0.18 -4.11
N LEU A 62 -5.90 -1.04 -4.00
CA LEU A 62 -5.10 -2.24 -3.79
C LEU A 62 -5.51 -3.37 -4.71
N SER A 63 -4.53 -4.02 -5.32
CA SER A 63 -4.73 -5.20 -6.17
C SER A 63 -3.53 -6.17 -6.12
N ILE A 64 -3.79 -7.42 -6.50
CA ILE A 64 -2.74 -8.42 -6.70
C ILE A 64 -1.96 -8.02 -7.96
N PRO A 65 -0.62 -7.92 -7.90
CA PRO A 65 0.17 -7.46 -9.03
C PRO A 65 0.07 -8.44 -10.20
N ALA A 66 0.17 -7.93 -11.42
CA ALA A 66 -0.05 -8.70 -12.65
C ALA A 66 0.80 -9.99 -12.71
N PHE A 67 2.06 -9.92 -12.28
CA PHE A 67 2.97 -11.08 -12.30
C PHE A 67 2.58 -12.21 -11.34
N ARG A 68 1.73 -11.96 -10.33
CA ARG A 68 1.21 -13.00 -9.42
C ARG A 68 -0.13 -13.58 -9.84
N ARG A 69 -0.83 -12.94 -10.79
CA ARG A 69 -2.13 -13.45 -11.26
C ARG A 69 -1.99 -14.75 -12.04
N THR A 70 -0.84 -14.99 -12.67
CA THR A 70 -0.53 -16.23 -13.39
C THR A 70 -0.26 -17.44 -12.48
N ASP A 71 0.16 -17.22 -11.23
CA ASP A 71 0.46 -18.32 -10.30
C ASP A 71 -0.80 -18.88 -9.61
N MET A 72 -1.82 -18.04 -9.42
CA MET A 72 -3.12 -18.45 -8.85
C MET A 72 -4.02 -19.18 -9.85
N ALA A 73 -3.80 -19.00 -11.16
CA ALA A 73 -4.57 -19.69 -12.19
C ALA A 73 -4.10 -21.13 -12.46
N ASN A 74 -2.94 -21.51 -11.91
CA ASN A 74 -2.30 -22.81 -12.11
C ASN A 74 -2.17 -23.62 -10.80
N SER A 75 -2.87 -23.23 -9.73
CA SER A 75 -2.91 -23.94 -8.45
C SER A 75 -4.30 -24.50 -8.13
#